data_AF-A0A8S1KA51-F1
#
_entry.id   AF-A0A8S1KA51-F1
#
_cell.length_a   1.000
_cell.length_b   1.000
_cell.length_c   1.000
_cell.angle_alpha   90.00
_cell.angle_beta   90.00
_cell.angle_gamma   90.00
#
_symmetry.space_group_name_H-M   'P 1'
#
loop_
_entity.id
_entity.type
_entity.pdbx_description
1 polymer ?
#
loop_
_entity_poly.entity_id
_entity_poly.type
_entity_poly.pdbx_seq_one_letter_code
_entity_poly.pdbx_strand_id
1 'polypeptide(L)'
;MEFLEIKNKYRLNQQYWNGIAELNKVDKSTNPRDKLRSIQQMQCLIKSLIYENSNCELATMDDELPVMIYIILYSEFQNKFASIHYVDDFCNSDPTIETGKRTVTTLRVSLEYIANEWNI
;
A
#
# COMPACT_ATOMS: atom_id res chain seq x y z
N MET A 1 -6.65 -2.62 -16.21
CA MET A 1 -6.93 -1.24 -15.75
C MET A 1 -8.43 -0.95 -15.60
N GLU A 2 -9.34 -1.60 -16.35
CA GLU A 2 -10.80 -1.55 -16.07
C GLU A 2 -11.19 -2.30 -14.78
N PHE A 3 -10.43 -3.34 -14.41
CA PHE A 3 -10.72 -4.21 -13.24
C PHE A 3 -10.64 -3.58 -11.85
N LEU A 4 -10.03 -2.41 -11.69
CA LEU A 4 -9.88 -1.78 -10.37
C LEU A 4 -10.81 -0.58 -10.14
N GLU A 5 -11.67 -0.20 -11.09
CA GLU A 5 -12.53 1.01 -11.04
C GLU A 5 -11.80 2.37 -10.80
N ILE A 6 -10.49 2.36 -10.54
CA ILE A 6 -9.67 3.52 -10.16
C ILE A 6 -9.77 4.64 -11.19
N LYS A 7 -9.72 4.30 -12.49
CA LYS A 7 -9.67 5.30 -13.56
C LYS A 7 -10.89 6.22 -13.61
N ASN A 8 -12.05 5.75 -13.14
CA ASN A 8 -13.28 6.51 -13.19
C ASN A 8 -13.49 7.36 -11.92
N LYS A 9 -12.85 7.00 -10.79
CA LYS A 9 -13.06 7.65 -9.49
C LYS A 9 -11.86 8.48 -9.00
N TYR A 10 -10.63 8.07 -9.30
CA TYR A 10 -9.40 8.73 -8.84
C TYR A 10 -8.46 8.98 -10.01
N ARG A 11 -8.30 10.25 -10.41
CA ARG A 11 -7.38 10.60 -11.49
C ARG A 11 -5.94 10.26 -11.09
N LEU A 12 -5.23 9.55 -11.97
CA LEU A 12 -3.80 9.30 -11.80
C LEU A 12 -3.07 10.66 -11.73
N ASN A 13 -2.44 10.93 -10.58
CA ASN A 13 -1.69 12.16 -10.30
C ASN A 13 -0.32 11.85 -9.67
N GLN A 14 0.41 12.90 -9.26
CA GLN A 14 1.75 12.77 -8.67
C GLN A 14 1.80 11.88 -7.42
N GLN A 15 0.71 11.78 -6.65
CA GLN A 15 0.68 11.02 -5.41
C GLN A 15 0.75 9.50 -5.64
N TYR A 16 0.26 8.99 -6.77
CA TYR A 16 0.48 7.59 -7.17
C TYR A 16 1.96 7.27 -7.32
N TRP A 17 2.67 8.11 -8.07
CA TRP A 17 4.10 7.95 -8.32
C TRP A 17 4.91 8.09 -7.04
N ASN A 18 4.52 9.01 -6.16
CA ASN A 18 5.13 9.15 -4.84
C ASN A 18 4.88 7.88 -4.00
N GLY A 19 3.66 7.32 -4.03
CA GLY A 19 3.32 6.09 -3.31
C GLY A 19 4.14 4.89 -3.80
N ILE A 20 4.30 4.74 -5.12
CA ILE A 20 5.19 3.75 -5.74
C ILE A 20 6.62 3.94 -5.26
N ALA A 21 7.12 5.19 -5.29
CA ALA A 21 8.48 5.50 -4.88
C ALA A 21 8.73 5.20 -3.40
N GLU A 22 7.75 5.44 -2.52
CA GLU A 22 7.84 5.06 -1.11
C GLU A 22 7.87 3.55 -0.93
N LEU A 23 7.00 2.81 -1.63
CA LEU A 23 6.97 1.35 -1.53
C LEU A 23 8.28 0.73 -2.05
N ASN A 24 8.89 1.31 -3.08
CA ASN A 24 10.21 0.91 -3.59
C ASN A 24 11.37 1.13 -2.60
N LYS A 25 11.16 1.87 -1.50
CA LYS A 25 12.17 2.00 -0.43
C LYS A 25 12.19 0.81 0.52
N VAL A 26 11.15 -0.03 0.53
CA VAL A 26 11.07 -1.19 1.44
C VAL A 26 12.30 -2.07 1.30
N ASP A 27 12.76 -2.36 0.09
CA ASP A 27 13.96 -3.21 -0.10
C ASP A 27 15.28 -2.51 0.19
N LYS A 28 15.29 -1.18 0.17
CA LYS A 28 16.49 -0.40 0.45
C LYS A 28 16.83 -0.37 1.94
N SER A 29 15.88 -0.77 2.79
CA SER A 29 16.07 -0.85 4.23
C SER A 29 16.19 -2.30 4.71
N THR A 30 17.10 -2.53 5.65
CA THR A 30 17.20 -3.79 6.40
C THR A 30 16.39 -3.76 7.69
N ASN A 31 16.05 -2.58 8.21
CA ASN A 31 15.34 -2.41 9.48
C ASN A 31 13.81 -2.48 9.27
N PRO A 32 13.08 -3.37 9.97
CA PRO A 32 11.64 -3.53 9.79
C PRO A 32 10.85 -2.27 10.16
N ARG A 33 11.35 -1.44 11.08
CA ARG A 33 10.73 -0.16 11.45
C ARG A 33 10.80 0.85 10.31
N ASP A 34 11.92 0.89 9.59
CA ASP A 34 12.06 1.79 8.44
C ASP A 34 11.25 1.29 7.24
N LYS A 35 11.20 -0.04 7.02
CA LYS A 35 10.28 -0.66 6.05
C LYS A 35 8.81 -0.30 6.35
N LEU A 36 8.41 -0.43 7.62
CA LEU A 36 7.08 -0.03 8.07
C LEU A 36 6.80 1.45 7.82
N ARG A 37 7.77 2.33 8.10
CA ARG A 37 7.62 3.78 7.85
C ARG A 37 7.35 4.04 6.36
N SER A 38 8.05 3.37 5.46
CA SER A 38 7.80 3.48 4.01
C SER A 38 6.39 3.01 3.63
N ILE A 39 5.91 1.91 4.20
CA ILE A 39 4.54 1.41 3.99
C ILE A 39 3.49 2.41 4.50
N GLN A 40 3.71 2.98 5.69
CA GLN A 40 2.81 3.98 6.27
C GLN A 40 2.79 5.28 5.48
N GLN A 41 3.95 5.72 4.96
CA GLN A 41 4.04 6.90 4.12
C GLN A 41 3.30 6.70 2.78
N MET A 42 3.42 5.52 2.19
CA MET A 42 2.64 5.14 1.01
C MET A 42 1.13 5.18 1.30
N GLN A 43 0.66 4.67 2.45
CA GLN A 43 -0.75 4.77 2.81
C GLN A 43 -1.21 6.22 3.03
N CYS A 44 -0.37 7.07 3.63
CA CYS A 44 -0.67 8.50 3.79
C CYS A 44 -0.93 9.17 2.43
N LEU A 45 -0.09 8.87 1.44
CA LEU A 45 -0.26 9.37 0.06
C LEU A 45 -1.53 8.85 -0.61
N ILE A 46 -1.92 7.59 -0.37
CA ILE A 46 -3.21 7.06 -0.84
C ILE A 46 -4.37 7.87 -0.25
N LYS A 47 -4.35 8.13 1.05
CA LYS A 47 -5.41 8.88 1.74
C LYS A 47 -5.49 10.33 1.27
N SER A 48 -4.35 10.99 1.12
CA SER A 48 -4.28 12.35 0.56
C SER A 48 -4.87 12.40 -0.84
N LEU A 49 -4.58 11.40 -1.68
CA LEU A 49 -5.07 11.34 -3.05
C LEU A 49 -6.59 11.23 -3.07
N ILE A 50 -7.14 10.32 -2.27
CA ILE A 50 -8.58 10.10 -2.20
C ILE A 50 -9.26 11.37 -1.71
N TYR A 51 -8.75 11.97 -0.63
CA TYR A 51 -9.28 13.19 -0.04
C TYR A 51 -9.32 14.37 -1.02
N GLU A 52 -8.25 14.54 -1.82
CA GLU A 52 -8.19 15.58 -2.86
C GLU A 52 -9.20 15.37 -4.00
N ASN A 53 -9.52 14.11 -4.33
CA ASN A 53 -10.43 13.77 -5.42
C ASN A 53 -11.89 13.59 -4.95
N SER A 54 -12.13 13.43 -3.65
CA SER A 54 -13.46 13.20 -3.06
C SER A 54 -14.13 14.47 -2.52
N ASN A 55 -13.67 15.67 -2.91
CA ASN A 55 -14.10 16.95 -2.33
C ASN A 55 -13.97 16.99 -0.81
N CYS A 56 -12.87 16.46 -0.27
CA CYS A 56 -12.59 16.41 1.17
C CYS A 56 -13.47 15.43 1.97
N GLU A 57 -14.09 14.44 1.32
CA GLU A 57 -14.74 13.33 2.02
C GLU A 57 -13.72 12.32 2.57
N LEU A 58 -14.05 11.70 3.70
CA LEU A 58 -13.20 10.70 4.34
C LEU A 58 -13.04 9.47 3.43
N ALA A 59 -11.79 9.03 3.26
CA ALA A 59 -11.47 7.82 2.52
C ALA A 59 -12.08 6.59 3.18
N THR A 60 -12.74 5.75 2.37
CA THR A 60 -13.21 4.43 2.79
C THR A 60 -12.29 3.32 2.28
N MET A 61 -12.46 2.09 2.78
CA MET A 61 -11.68 0.95 2.29
C MET A 61 -11.94 0.65 0.81
N ASP A 62 -13.16 0.92 0.32
CA ASP A 62 -13.53 0.76 -1.09
C ASP A 62 -12.77 1.73 -2.00
N ASP A 63 -12.25 2.82 -1.42
CA ASP A 63 -11.43 3.82 -2.10
C ASP A 63 -9.94 3.50 -1.97
N GLU A 64 -9.49 3.13 -0.76
CA GLU A 64 -8.07 2.88 -0.46
C GLU A 64 -7.54 1.62 -1.15
N LEU A 65 -8.32 0.53 -1.15
CA LEU A 65 -7.85 -0.79 -1.57
C LEU A 65 -7.49 -0.85 -3.07
N PRO A 66 -8.31 -0.33 -4.00
CA PRO A 66 -7.94 -0.33 -5.41
C PRO A 66 -6.64 0.45 -5.67
N VAL A 67 -6.50 1.64 -5.07
CA VAL A 67 -5.30 2.47 -5.20
C VAL A 67 -4.07 1.73 -4.65
N MET A 68 -4.21 1.05 -3.51
CA MET A 68 -3.14 0.24 -2.93
C MET A 68 -2.71 -0.88 -3.88
N ILE A 69 -3.65 -1.64 -4.43
CA ILE A 69 -3.37 -2.71 -5.42
C ILE A 69 -2.62 -2.14 -6.64
N TYR A 70 -3.06 -0.99 -7.15
CA TYR A 70 -2.36 -0.32 -8.25
C TYR A 70 -0.91 0.02 -7.88
N ILE A 71 -0.68 0.65 -6.73
CA ILE A 71 0.69 0.98 -6.29
C ILE A 71 1.55 -0.27 -6.16
N ILE A 72 1.02 -1.38 -5.62
CA ILE A 72 1.74 -2.65 -5.52
C ILE A 72 2.15 -3.19 -6.90
N LEU A 73 1.23 -3.18 -7.86
CA LEU A 73 1.48 -3.69 -9.21
C LEU A 73 2.58 -2.92 -9.93
N TYR A 74 2.61 -1.60 -9.78
CA TYR A 74 3.60 -0.74 -10.40
C TYR A 74 4.87 -0.52 -9.55
N SER A 75 4.90 -1.05 -8.34
CA SER A 75 6.12 -1.07 -7.52
C SER A 75 7.10 -2.13 -8.00
N GLU A 76 8.39 -1.80 -7.93
CA GLU A 76 9.50 -2.61 -8.43
C GLU A 76 10.30 -3.29 -7.30
N PHE A 77 9.83 -3.20 -6.06
CA PHE A 77 10.50 -3.87 -4.95
C PHE A 77 10.41 -5.41 -5.12
N GLN A 78 11.57 -6.04 -5.02
CA GLN A 78 11.82 -7.47 -5.12
C GLN A 78 11.29 -8.22 -3.88
N ASN A 79 10.98 -9.50 -4.06
CA ASN A 79 10.55 -10.39 -2.97
C ASN A 79 9.41 -9.82 -2.12
N LYS A 80 8.37 -9.26 -2.79
CA LYS A 80 7.26 -8.54 -2.14
C LYS A 80 6.68 -9.27 -0.94
N PHE A 81 6.38 -10.55 -1.10
CA PHE A 81 5.88 -11.41 -0.02
C PHE A 81 6.83 -11.47 1.19
N ALA A 82 8.10 -11.78 0.98
CA ALA A 82 9.06 -11.90 2.08
C ALA A 82 9.26 -10.57 2.82
N SER A 83 9.38 -9.46 2.09
CA SER A 83 9.52 -8.12 2.67
C SER A 83 8.30 -7.74 3.51
N ILE A 84 7.08 -8.05 3.05
CA ILE A 84 5.86 -7.72 3.80
C ILE A 84 5.65 -8.66 5.00
N HIS A 85 5.90 -9.97 4.86
CA HIS A 85 5.85 -10.90 5.97
C HIS A 85 6.84 -10.53 7.09
N TYR A 86 8.06 -10.13 6.73
CA TYR A 86 9.04 -9.69 7.70
C TYR A 86 8.57 -8.48 8.53
N VAL A 87 7.88 -7.53 7.90
CA VAL A 87 7.31 -6.37 8.60
C VAL A 87 6.09 -6.77 9.43
N ASP A 88 5.27 -7.70 8.95
CA ASP A 88 4.10 -8.22 9.68
C ASP A 88 4.52 -8.94 10.97
N ASP A 89 5.54 -9.80 10.90
CA ASP A 89 6.13 -10.46 12.08
C ASP A 89 6.63 -9.44 13.10
N PHE A 90 7.32 -8.39 12.63
CA PHE A 90 7.74 -7.29 13.49
C PHE A 90 6.56 -6.57 14.16
N CYS A 91 5.51 -6.23 13.41
CA CYS A 91 4.30 -5.61 13.95
C CYS A 91 3.57 -6.52 14.95
N ASN A 92 3.62 -7.84 14.78
CA ASN A 92 3.05 -8.80 15.71
C ASN A 92 3.85 -8.94 17.01
N SER A 93 5.15 -8.62 16.97
CA SER A 93 6.02 -8.64 18.15
C SER A 93 5.91 -7.38 19.04
N ASP A 94 5.40 -6.26 18.51
CA ASP A 94 5.28 -4.99 19.23
C ASP A 94 3.82 -4.48 19.23
N PRO A 95 3.09 -4.63 20.35
CA PRO A 95 1.68 -4.24 20.44
C PRO A 95 1.45 -2.73 20.36
N THR A 96 2.50 -1.90 20.48
CA THR A 96 2.36 -0.44 20.36
C THR A 96 2.17 0.04 18.91
N ILE A 97 2.28 -0.87 17.94
CA ILE A 97 2.27 -0.59 16.49
C ILE A 97 0.93 -1.02 15.85
N GLU A 98 -0.18 -0.90 16.58
CA GLU A 98 -1.49 -1.39 16.13
C GLU A 98 -1.95 -0.76 14.78
N THR A 99 -1.76 0.54 14.60
CA THR A 99 -2.12 1.22 13.34
C THR A 99 -1.27 0.74 12.16
N GLY A 100 0.03 0.49 12.40
CA GLY A 100 0.93 -0.05 11.38
C GLY A 100 0.56 -1.48 10.98
N LYS A 101 0.13 -2.30 11.95
CA LYS A 101 -0.35 -3.66 11.71
C LYS A 101 -1.53 -3.71 10.74
N ARG A 102 -2.51 -2.81 10.89
CA ARG A 102 -3.66 -2.74 9.97
C ARG A 102 -3.21 -2.45 8.54
N THR A 103 -2.32 -1.48 8.33
CA THR A 103 -1.79 -1.14 7.01
C THR A 103 -1.04 -2.29 6.36
N VAL A 104 -0.18 -2.95 7.14
CA VAL A 104 0.60 -4.12 6.68
C VAL A 104 -0.32 -5.29 6.35
N THR A 105 -1.37 -5.50 7.14
CA THR A 105 -2.40 -6.53 6.87
C THR A 105 -3.11 -6.26 5.54
N THR A 106 -3.57 -5.02 5.30
CA THR A 106 -4.20 -4.65 4.03
C THR A 106 -3.27 -4.86 2.85
N LEU A 107 -1.99 -4.50 2.99
CA LEU A 107 -0.98 -4.70 1.96
C LEU A 107 -0.73 -6.18 1.67
N ARG A 108 -0.68 -7.03 2.72
CA ARG A 108 -0.53 -8.49 2.59
C ARG A 108 -1.72 -9.11 1.85
N VAL A 109 -2.95 -8.75 2.25
CA VAL A 109 -4.17 -9.25 1.58
C VAL A 109 -4.23 -8.79 0.13
N SER A 110 -3.78 -7.56 -0.17
CA SER A 110 -3.68 -7.06 -1.54
C SER A 110 -2.69 -7.86 -2.39
N LEU A 111 -1.54 -8.24 -1.83
CA LEU A 111 -0.56 -9.10 -2.50
C LEU A 111 -1.13 -10.51 -2.76
N GLU A 112 -1.81 -11.09 -1.78
CA GLU A 112 -2.47 -12.39 -1.91
C GLU A 112 -3.58 -12.36 -2.97
N TYR A 113 -4.37 -11.29 -3.00
CA TYR A 113 -5.38 -11.08 -4.04
C TYR A 113 -4.76 -11.03 -5.44
N ILE A 114 -3.68 -10.25 -5.63
CA ILE A 114 -2.98 -10.18 -6.91
C ILE A 114 -2.45 -11.56 -7.33
N ALA A 115 -1.82 -12.29 -6.40
CA ALA A 115 -1.22 -13.59 -6.73
C ALA A 115 -2.27 -14.66 -7.08
N ASN A 116 -3.42 -14.68 -6.39
CA ASN A 116 -4.44 -15.71 -6.57
C ASN A 116 -5.40 -15.40 -7.71
N GLU A 117 -5.81 -14.14 -7.86
CA GLU A 117 -6.88 -13.77 -8.80
C GLU A 117 -6.33 -13.32 -10.15
N TRP A 118 -5.10 -12.79 -10.20
CA TRP A 118 -4.58 -12.18 -11.42
C TRP A 118 -3.56 -13.05 -12.17
N ASN A 119 -3.21 -14.25 -11.65
CA ASN A 119 -2.32 -15.24 -12.29
C ASN A 119 -1.11 -14.59 -13.01
N ILE A 120 -0.46 -13.63 -12.35
CA ILE A 120 0.68 -12.88 -12.90
C ILE A 120 1.99 -13.62 -12.60
#